data_AF-A0A974Y841-F1
#
_entry.id   AF-A0A974Y841-F1
#
_cell.length_a   1.000
_cell.length_b   1.000
_cell.length_c   1.000
_cell.angle_alpha   90.00
_cell.angle_beta   90.00
_cell.angle_gamma   90.00
#
_symmetry.space_group_name_H-M   'P 1'
#
loop_
_entity.id
_entity.type
_entity.pdbx_description
1 polymer ?
#
loop_
_entity_poly.entity_id
_entity_poly.type
_entity_poly.pdbx_seq_one_letter_code
_entity_poly.pdbx_strand_id
1 'polypeptide(L)'
;MKINFCSGELYLADNKPIRLEEARGLTILCTAGIIWITVDGEAGDTFLRPSQKHTIAANGLALIESIGDGKIMIAPPRKFTWPRWIAASFDRRGETARPVSLQLSRS
;
A
#
# COMPACT_ATOMS: atom_id res chain seq x y z
N MET A 1 -0.40 12.98 -18.30
CA MET A 1 -1.57 12.09 -18.45
C MET A 1 -1.96 11.60 -17.07
N LYS A 2 -3.22 11.77 -16.62
CA LYS A 2 -3.73 11.24 -15.34
C LYS A 2 -4.49 9.95 -15.62
N ILE A 3 -4.01 8.82 -15.10
CA ILE A 3 -4.66 7.51 -15.28
C ILE A 3 -5.41 7.19 -13.98
N ASN A 4 -6.72 7.01 -14.07
CA ASN A 4 -7.57 6.60 -12.95
C ASN A 4 -7.64 5.07 -12.92
N PHE A 5 -6.99 4.46 -11.92
CA PHE A 5 -6.91 3.00 -11.78
C PHE A 5 -8.12 2.44 -11.02
N CYS A 6 -9.30 2.47 -11.64
CA CYS A 6 -10.45 1.70 -11.18
C CYS A 6 -10.43 0.32 -11.86
N SER A 7 -9.98 -0.71 -11.12
CA SER A 7 -10.12 -2.16 -11.40
C SER A 7 -9.60 -2.75 -12.72
N GLY A 8 -8.69 -2.07 -13.42
CA GLY A 8 -8.02 -2.62 -14.62
C GLY A 8 -6.70 -3.33 -14.31
N GLU A 9 -6.40 -4.41 -15.03
CA GLU A 9 -5.04 -4.94 -15.15
C GLU A 9 -4.25 -4.03 -16.11
N LEU A 10 -3.07 -3.57 -15.68
CA LEU A 10 -2.17 -2.75 -16.47
C LEU A 10 -1.06 -3.61 -17.05
N TYR A 11 -0.88 -3.52 -18.36
CA TYR A 11 0.27 -4.08 -19.04
C TYR A 11 1.46 -3.11 -18.96
N LEU A 12 2.60 -3.64 -18.55
CA LEU A 12 3.87 -2.93 -18.51
C LEU A 12 4.78 -3.54 -19.57
N ALA A 13 5.14 -2.73 -20.56
CA ALA A 13 6.13 -3.12 -21.54
C ALA A 13 7.53 -3.06 -20.93
N ASP A 14 8.42 -3.91 -21.43
CA ASP A 14 9.82 -3.91 -21.03
C ASP A 14 10.47 -2.53 -21.15
N ASN A 15 11.26 -2.16 -20.13
CA ASN A 15 12.00 -0.90 -20.07
C ASN A 15 11.13 0.38 -20.21
N LYS A 16 9.85 0.32 -19.86
CA LYS A 16 8.93 1.47 -19.87
C LYS A 16 8.33 1.71 -18.48
N PRO A 17 9.03 2.43 -17.60
CA PRO A 17 8.55 2.68 -16.26
C PRO A 17 7.33 3.60 -16.27
N ILE A 18 6.40 3.32 -15.37
CA ILE A 18 5.28 4.20 -15.05
C ILE A 18 5.55 4.92 -13.73
N ARG A 19 5.14 6.19 -13.68
CA ARG A 19 5.25 7.02 -12.47
C ARG A 19 3.87 7.12 -11.83
N LEU A 20 3.78 6.78 -10.56
CA LEU A 20 2.61 7.02 -9.74
C LEU A 20 2.88 8.16 -8.76
N GLU A 21 1.97 9.12 -8.74
CA GLU A 21 1.94 10.21 -7.76
C GLU A 21 0.79 9.94 -6.78
N GLU A 22 0.90 10.45 -5.56
CA GLU A 22 -0.07 10.21 -4.48
C GLU A 22 -0.33 8.72 -4.19
N ALA A 23 0.67 7.87 -4.44
CA ALA A 23 0.59 6.41 -4.37
C ALA A 23 0.52 5.82 -2.95
N ARG A 24 0.55 6.65 -1.92
CA ARG A 24 0.54 6.24 -0.52
C ARG A 24 -0.69 5.39 -0.22
N GLY A 25 -0.48 4.20 0.31
CA GLY A 25 -1.52 3.24 0.64
C GLY A 25 -2.05 2.41 -0.53
N LEU A 26 -1.64 2.70 -1.78
CA LEU A 26 -1.95 1.82 -2.91
C LEU A 26 -1.27 0.47 -2.73
N THR A 27 -1.94 -0.59 -3.20
CA THR A 27 -1.37 -1.93 -3.25
C THR A 27 -1.17 -2.35 -4.70
N ILE A 28 0.09 -2.65 -5.04
CA ILE A 28 0.49 -3.18 -6.34
C ILE A 28 0.50 -4.70 -6.23
N LEU A 29 -0.25 -5.37 -7.09
CA LEU A 29 -0.27 -6.83 -7.21
C LEU A 29 0.32 -7.22 -8.57
N CYS A 30 1.37 -8.04 -8.56
CA CYS A 30 1.93 -8.61 -9.77
C CYS A 30 1.09 -9.81 -10.22
N THR A 31 0.54 -9.76 -11.43
CA THR A 31 -0.24 -10.86 -12.02
C THR A 31 0.57 -11.66 -13.04
N ALA A 32 1.57 -11.04 -13.70
CA ALA A 32 2.51 -11.71 -14.58
C ALA A 32 3.85 -10.95 -14.69
N GLY A 33 4.93 -11.64 -15.04
CA GLY A 33 6.27 -11.05 -15.21
C GLY A 33 7.02 -10.84 -13.90
N ILE A 34 8.07 -10.01 -13.94
CA ILE A 34 8.83 -9.55 -12.77
C ILE A 34 8.72 -8.03 -12.71
N ILE A 35 8.21 -7.52 -11.59
CA ILE A 35 7.96 -6.10 -11.41
C ILE A 35 8.99 -5.53 -10.45
N TRP A 36 9.63 -4.44 -10.84
CA TRP A 36 10.52 -3.66 -10.00
C TRP A 36 9.81 -2.37 -9.56
N ILE A 37 9.82 -2.13 -8.26
CA ILE A 37 9.21 -0.96 -7.63
C ILE A 37 10.28 -0.22 -6.84
N THR A 38 10.41 1.07 -7.13
CA THR A 38 11.18 2.02 -6.33
C THR A 38 10.22 3.04 -5.72
N VAL A 39 10.27 3.21 -4.41
CA VAL A 39 9.41 4.16 -3.70
C VAL A 39 10.26 5.22 -3.03
N ASP A 40 9.92 6.49 -3.26
CA ASP A 40 10.56 7.60 -2.55
C ASP A 40 10.28 7.52 -1.04
N GLY A 41 11.35 7.49 -0.25
CA GLY A 41 11.27 7.37 1.21
C GLY A 41 11.15 5.94 1.74
N GLU A 42 11.28 4.90 0.91
CA GLU A 42 11.46 3.51 1.36
C GLU A 42 12.91 3.04 1.13
N ALA A 43 13.36 2.11 1.97
CA ALA A 43 14.73 1.60 1.88
C ALA A 43 14.85 0.56 0.77
N GLY A 44 15.51 0.96 -0.33
CA GLY A 44 15.84 0.08 -1.44
C GLY A 44 14.65 -0.24 -2.33
N ASP A 45 14.88 -1.21 -3.22
CA ASP A 45 13.97 -1.60 -4.27
C ASP A 45 13.19 -2.87 -3.90
N THR A 46 11.93 -2.93 -4.32
CA THR A 46 11.10 -4.12 -4.16
C THR A 46 10.89 -4.82 -5.51
N PHE A 47 11.13 -6.12 -5.55
CA PHE A 47 10.83 -6.97 -6.69
C PHE A 47 9.63 -7.86 -6.38
N LEU A 48 8.64 -7.86 -7.28
CA LEU A 48 7.48 -8.74 -7.19
C LEU A 48 7.49 -9.78 -8.31
N ARG A 49 7.20 -11.02 -7.93
CA ARG A 49 6.85 -12.14 -8.80
C ARG A 49 5.33 -12.30 -8.86
N PRO A 50 4.79 -13.09 -9.80
CA PRO A 50 3.36 -13.32 -9.89
C PRO A 50 2.76 -13.76 -8.55
N SER A 51 1.57 -13.23 -8.24
CA SER A 51 0.85 -13.38 -6.97
C SER A 51 1.47 -12.67 -5.75
N GLN A 52 2.62 -12.01 -5.88
CA GLN A 52 3.15 -11.14 -4.83
C GLN A 52 2.59 -9.73 -4.92
N LYS A 53 2.56 -9.05 -3.77
CA LYS A 53 2.05 -7.69 -3.66
C LYS A 53 2.94 -6.81 -2.78
N HIS A 54 2.92 -5.52 -3.06
CA HIS A 54 3.57 -4.49 -2.26
C HIS A 54 2.58 -3.35 -1.98
N THR A 55 2.49 -2.93 -0.73
CA THR A 55 1.68 -1.77 -0.32
C THR A 55 2.61 -0.61 -0.02
N ILE A 56 2.43 0.49 -0.75
CA ILE A 56 3.28 1.67 -0.66
C ILE A 56 3.00 2.37 0.68
N ALA A 57 4.01 2.44 1.54
CA ALA A 57 3.91 3.00 2.87
C ALA A 57 4.45 4.44 2.95
N ALA A 58 5.38 4.84 2.07
CA ALA A 58 6.00 6.16 2.09
C ALA A 58 5.20 7.25 1.33
N ASN A 59 5.84 8.38 0.99
CA ASN A 59 5.22 9.66 0.63
C ASN A 59 4.48 9.71 -0.71
N GLY A 60 4.26 8.55 -1.34
CA GLY A 60 3.35 8.41 -2.46
C GLY A 60 3.95 8.74 -3.82
N LEU A 61 5.28 8.87 -3.92
CA LEU A 61 5.94 8.79 -5.22
C LEU A 61 6.50 7.38 -5.41
N ALA A 62 6.07 6.70 -6.48
CA ALA A 62 6.60 5.39 -6.85
C ALA A 62 6.88 5.31 -8.35
N LEU A 63 7.98 4.65 -8.68
CA LEU A 63 8.29 4.19 -10.01
C LEU A 63 8.02 2.69 -10.09
N ILE A 64 7.29 2.26 -11.11
CA ILE A 64 7.00 0.84 -11.34
C ILE A 64 7.45 0.48 -12.75
N GLU A 65 8.26 -0.56 -12.86
CA GLU A 65 8.81 -1.06 -14.09
C GLU A 65 8.65 -2.58 -14.18
N SER A 66 8.61 -3.11 -15.39
CA SER A 66 8.70 -4.54 -15.62
C SER A 66 10.07 -4.89 -16.20
N ILE A 67 10.65 -5.99 -15.73
CA ILE A 67 11.81 -6.63 -16.36
C ILE A 67 11.26 -7.64 -17.37
N GLY A 68 11.41 -7.34 -18.66
CA GLY A 68 10.59 -7.96 -19.70
C GLY A 68 9.16 -7.41 -19.66
N ASP A 69 8.23 -8.13 -20.27
CA ASP A 69 6.81 -7.78 -20.22
C ASP A 69 6.15 -8.25 -18.91
N GLY A 70 5.26 -7.43 -18.38
CA GLY A 70 4.64 -7.67 -17.08
C GLY A 70 3.22 -7.16 -17.00
N LYS A 71 2.52 -7.62 -15.96
CA LYS A 71 1.14 -7.23 -15.69
C LYS A 71 0.94 -6.97 -14.20
N ILE A 72 0.27 -5.88 -13.90
CA ILE A 72 -0.05 -5.49 -12.53
C ILE A 72 -1.52 -5.14 -12.37
N MET A 73 -2.02 -5.26 -11.15
CA MET A 73 -3.24 -4.61 -10.71
C MET A 73 -2.91 -3.61 -9.60
N ILE A 74 -3.60 -2.48 -9.62
CA ILE A 74 -3.47 -1.44 -8.59
C ILE A 74 -4.77 -1.40 -7.81
N ALA A 75 -4.68 -1.66 -6.51
CA ALA A 75 -5.82 -1.59 -5.60
C ALA A 75 -5.73 -0.32 -4.73
N PRO A 76 -6.87 0.35 -4.46
CA PRO A 76 -6.91 1.52 -3.60
C PRO A 76 -6.57 1.17 -2.14
N PRO A 77 -6.26 2.17 -1.30
CA PRO A 77 -5.98 1.94 0.10
C PRO A 77 -7.17 1.28 0.79
N ARG A 78 -6.90 0.24 1.58
CA ARG A 78 -7.93 -0.37 2.42
C ARG A 78 -8.36 0.67 3.46
N LYS A 79 -9.62 1.12 3.39
CA LYS A 79 -10.20 1.96 4.45
C LYS A 79 -10.19 1.15 5.74
N PHE A 80 -9.38 1.57 6.71
CA PHE A 80 -9.39 0.96 8.03
C PHE A 80 -10.65 1.40 8.76
N THR A 81 -11.62 0.50 8.91
CA THR A 81 -12.81 0.76 9.71
C THR A 81 -12.45 0.47 11.17
N TRP A 82 -12.09 1.50 11.93
CA TRP A 82 -11.93 1.35 13.38
C TRP A 82 -13.29 0.95 13.98
N PRO A 83 -13.35 -0.09 14.82
CA PRO A 83 -14.50 -0.28 15.68
C PRO A 83 -14.70 1.00 16.49
N ARG A 84 -15.94 1.50 16.54
CA ARG A 84 -16.29 2.80 17.13
C ARG A 84 -15.79 2.98 18.58
N TRP A 85 -15.56 1.88 19.29
CA TRP A 85 -15.08 1.86 20.68
C TRP A 85 -13.56 2.05 20.84
N ILE A 86 -12.74 1.77 19.81
CA ILE A 86 -11.28 2.01 19.85
C ILE A 86 -10.94 3.46 19.45
N ALA A 87 -11.73 4.04 18.54
CA ALA A 87 -11.55 5.43 18.11
C ALA A 87 -11.72 6.45 19.24
N ALA A 88 -12.44 6.09 20.32
CA ALA A 88 -12.67 6.95 21.48
C ALA A 88 -11.44 7.11 22.40
N SER A 89 -10.36 6.34 22.19
CA SER A 89 -9.19 6.34 23.08
C SER A 89 -7.97 7.09 22.53
N PHE A 90 -8.02 7.56 21.27
CA PHE A 90 -6.97 8.40 20.68
C PHE A 90 -7.45 9.85 20.59
N ASP A 91 -7.56 10.52 21.74
CA ASP A 91 -7.67 11.97 21.78
C ASP A 91 -6.28 12.59 21.51
N ARG A 92 -6.24 13.59 20.64
CA ARG A 92 -5.04 14.26 20.10
C ARG A 92 -4.57 15.39 21.01
N ARG A 93 -4.74 15.27 22.32
CA ARG A 93 -4.15 16.18 23.30
C ARG A 93 -3.41 15.37 24.35
N GLY A 94 -2.11 15.63 24.43
CA GLY A 94 -1.22 14.97 25.36
C GLY A 94 -1.68 15.20 26.79
N GLU A 95 -2.29 14.18 27.39
CA GLU A 95 -2.42 14.03 28.82
C GLU A 95 -2.49 12.53 29.12
N THR A 96 -1.72 12.13 30.12
CA THR A 96 -1.27 10.77 30.41
C THR A 96 -2.42 9.77 30.55
N ALA A 97 -2.46 8.76 29.68
CA ALA A 97 -3.36 7.62 29.83
C ALA A 97 -2.90 6.73 31.00
N ARG A 98 -3.69 6.68 32.07
CA ARG A 98 -3.61 5.60 33.05
C ARG A 98 -4.23 4.33 32.45
N PRO A 99 -3.62 3.15 32.61
CA PRO A 99 -4.16 1.92 32.05
C PRO A 99 -5.48 1.55 32.75
N VAL A 100 -6.50 1.23 31.97
CA VAL A 100 -7.70 0.55 32.47
C VAL A 100 -7.35 -0.93 32.60
N SER A 101 -7.34 -1.43 33.85
CA SER A 101 -7.13 -2.83 34.16
C SER A 101 -8.26 -3.68 33.55
N LEU A 102 -7.91 -4.54 32.59
CA LEU A 102 -8.79 -5.59 32.07
C LEU A 102 -9.00 -6.65 33.16
N GLN A 103 -10.09 -6.55 33.92
CA GLN A 103 -10.59 -7.71 34.68
C GLN A 103 -11.36 -8.61 33.70
N LEU A 104 -10.65 -9.63 33.20
CA LEU A 104 -11.24 -10.77 32.51
C LEU A 104 -12.09 -11.56 33.51
N SER A 105 -13.42 -11.40 33.46
CA SER A 105 -14.35 -12.35 34.07
C SER A 105 -14.39 -13.60 33.18
N ARG A 106 -13.88 -14.71 33.71
CA ARG A 106 -14.11 -16.04 33.17
C ARG A 106 -15.57 -16.43 33.39
N SER A 107 -16.16 -17.08 32.39
CA SER A 107 -17.21 -18.08 32.56
C SER A 107 -16.80 -19.33 31.80
#